data_AF-A0A4Y1ZBR0-F1
#
_entry.id   AF-A0A4Y1ZBR0-F1
#
_cell.length_a   1.000
_cell.length_b   1.000
_cell.length_c   1.000
_cell.angle_alpha   90.00
_cell.angle_beta   90.00
_cell.angle_gamma   90.00
#
_symmetry.space_group_name_H-M   'P 1'
#
loop_
_entity.id
_entity.type
_entity.pdbx_description
1 polymer ?
#
loop_
_entity_poly.entity_id
_entity_poly.type
_entity_poly.pdbx_seq_one_letter_code
_entity_poly.pdbx_strand_id
1 'polypeptide(L)'
;MTLSIPLKQKIKKFALTYLTDWGIVLIVGLILYGLMIGSVLPKNTNVKLHEIATVDLQSPIDTVDTEATSAKKQEAIGSTPSAYAYNKNLGMIQVEKVGDLFDTISAVKKENKISSDSAQQDIDAAIASVKSRLADSSDAHLSNTTLISLITASGNDLQIAEDIASTSIYEAMNDKVGWNDLERVQNKAAASLPSSVLNDETRRALNEILDAYITANYSFDANATKQNKQEAARNVDNVVIHQGEVLVKKGNWSPMI
;
A
#
# COMPACT_ATOMS: atom_id res chain seq x y z
N MET A 1 -89.30 -85.27 -9.50
CA MET A 1 -89.78 -83.89 -9.64
C MET A 1 -88.62 -82.96 -9.34
N THR A 2 -88.07 -82.39 -10.41
CA THR A 2 -86.96 -81.44 -10.39
C THR A 2 -87.39 -80.12 -9.76
N LEU A 3 -86.58 -79.56 -8.85
CA LEU A 3 -86.53 -78.11 -8.69
C LEU A 3 -85.08 -77.69 -8.46
N SER A 4 -84.50 -77.18 -9.55
CA SER A 4 -83.15 -76.67 -9.69
C SER A 4 -82.94 -75.43 -8.82
N ILE A 5 -81.99 -75.52 -7.89
CA ILE A 5 -81.52 -74.36 -7.12
C ILE A 5 -80.69 -73.48 -8.07
N PRO A 6 -80.99 -72.18 -8.21
CA PRO A 6 -80.42 -71.35 -9.26
C PRO A 6 -78.91 -71.13 -9.05
N LEU A 7 -78.13 -71.42 -10.09
CA LEU A 7 -76.67 -71.28 -10.19
C LEU A 7 -76.14 -69.93 -9.64
N LYS A 8 -76.96 -68.87 -9.72
CA LYS A 8 -76.68 -67.52 -9.23
C LYS A 8 -76.39 -67.45 -7.71
N GLN A 9 -76.99 -68.32 -6.88
CA GLN A 9 -76.76 -68.30 -5.42
C GLN A 9 -75.43 -68.93 -5.02
N LYS A 10 -74.96 -69.97 -5.73
CA LYS A 10 -73.64 -70.57 -5.48
C LYS A 10 -72.51 -69.60 -5.86
N ILE A 11 -72.66 -68.89 -6.98
CA ILE A 11 -71.69 -67.87 -7.43
C ILE A 11 -71.65 -66.69 -6.46
N LYS A 12 -72.81 -66.23 -5.94
CA LYS A 12 -72.84 -65.19 -4.90
C LYS A 12 -72.18 -65.64 -3.59
N LYS A 13 -72.43 -66.85 -3.10
CA LYS A 13 -71.77 -67.36 -1.89
C LYS A 13 -70.27 -67.55 -2.09
N PHE A 14 -69.86 -68.10 -3.24
CA PHE A 14 -68.45 -68.29 -3.57
C PHE A 14 -67.70 -66.96 -3.71
N ALA A 15 -68.28 -65.99 -4.44
CA ALA A 15 -67.75 -64.64 -4.52
C ALA A 15 -67.69 -63.96 -3.15
N LEU A 16 -68.71 -64.14 -2.29
CA LEU A 16 -68.74 -63.56 -0.95
C LEU A 16 -67.64 -64.13 -0.04
N THR A 17 -67.39 -65.45 -0.08
CA THR A 17 -66.29 -66.06 0.69
C THR A 17 -64.92 -65.60 0.20
N TYR A 18 -64.69 -65.60 -1.12
CA TYR A 18 -63.43 -65.10 -1.70
C TYR A 18 -63.20 -63.60 -1.41
N LEU A 19 -64.26 -62.79 -1.45
CA LEU A 19 -64.19 -61.37 -1.11
C LEU A 19 -63.91 -61.15 0.39
N THR A 20 -64.39 -62.04 1.25
CA THR A 20 -64.15 -61.99 2.71
C THR A 20 -62.69 -62.39 3.03
N ASP A 21 -62.19 -63.45 2.40
CA ASP A 21 -60.81 -63.91 2.58
C ASP A 21 -59.79 -62.91 2.01
N TRP A 22 -60.05 -62.32 0.84
CA TRP A 22 -59.24 -61.22 0.30
C TRP A 22 -59.37 -59.94 1.13
N GLY A 23 -60.55 -59.67 1.70
CA GLY A 23 -60.77 -58.56 2.62
C GLY A 23 -59.90 -58.67 3.88
N ILE A 24 -59.75 -59.87 4.44
CA ILE A 24 -58.86 -60.13 5.58
C ILE A 24 -57.40 -59.88 5.21
N VAL A 25 -56.93 -60.36 4.05
CA VAL A 25 -55.55 -60.12 3.58
C VAL A 25 -55.29 -58.63 3.38
N LEU A 26 -56.27 -57.90 2.82
CA LEU A 26 -56.16 -56.45 2.59
C LEU A 26 -56.08 -55.69 3.92
N ILE A 27 -56.91 -56.04 4.91
CA ILE A 27 -56.89 -55.47 6.26
C ILE A 27 -55.54 -55.74 6.96
N VAL A 28 -55.04 -56.98 6.90
CA VAL A 28 -53.75 -57.34 7.50
C VAL A 28 -52.60 -56.59 6.84
N GLY A 29 -52.62 -56.45 5.51
CA GLY A 29 -51.64 -55.65 4.76
C GLY A 29 -51.67 -54.16 5.15
N LEU A 30 -52.86 -53.61 5.38
CA LEU A 30 -53.05 -52.22 5.81
C LEU A 30 -52.49 -51.99 7.24
N ILE A 31 -52.67 -52.95 8.13
CA ILE A 31 -52.12 -52.92 9.50
C ILE A 31 -50.58 -52.99 9.46
N LEU A 32 -50.01 -53.90 8.68
CA LEU A 32 -48.55 -54.02 8.50
C LEU A 32 -47.93 -52.77 7.87
N TYR A 33 -48.62 -52.16 6.90
CA TYR A 33 -48.20 -50.90 6.28
C TYR A 33 -48.23 -49.73 7.29
N GLY A 34 -49.25 -49.67 8.14
CA GLY A 34 -49.32 -48.68 9.24
C GLY A 34 -48.17 -48.81 10.23
N LEU A 35 -47.77 -50.05 10.57
CA LEU A 35 -46.62 -50.30 11.45
C LEU A 35 -45.29 -49.87 10.81
N MET A 36 -45.14 -50.07 9.50
CA MET A 36 -43.94 -49.64 8.76
C MET A 36 -43.80 -48.12 8.69
N ILE A 37 -44.91 -47.37 8.56
CA ILE A 37 -44.88 -45.89 8.59
C ILE A 37 -44.28 -45.37 9.90
N GLY A 38 -44.60 -46.00 11.04
CA GLY A 38 -44.05 -45.60 12.34
C GLY A 38 -42.57 -45.97 12.54
N SER A 39 -42.08 -47.01 11.87
CA SER A 39 -40.70 -47.50 12.01
C SER A 39 -39.72 -46.95 10.98
N VAL A 40 -40.21 -46.55 9.81
CA VAL A 40 -39.38 -46.13 8.65
C VAL A 40 -39.33 -44.61 8.50
N LEU A 41 -40.22 -43.85 9.16
CA LEU A 41 -40.04 -42.40 9.24
C LEU A 41 -38.88 -42.11 10.20
N PRO A 42 -37.72 -41.61 9.72
CA PRO A 42 -36.71 -41.08 10.60
C PRO A 42 -37.35 -39.95 11.40
N LYS A 43 -37.12 -39.91 12.72
CA LYS A 43 -37.61 -38.82 13.57
C LYS A 43 -37.10 -37.50 12.99
N ASN A 44 -37.98 -36.77 12.30
CA ASN A 44 -37.69 -35.45 11.78
C ASN A 44 -37.34 -34.58 12.99
N THR A 45 -36.05 -34.27 13.13
CA THR A 45 -35.57 -33.20 13.99
C THR A 45 -36.23 -31.93 13.53
N ASN A 46 -37.32 -31.61 14.23
CA ASN A 46 -38.00 -30.34 14.14
C ASN A 46 -37.04 -29.31 14.74
N VAL A 47 -36.08 -28.83 13.95
CA VAL A 47 -35.31 -27.64 14.33
C VAL A 47 -36.25 -26.44 14.22
N LYS A 48 -37.05 -26.27 15.27
CA LYS A 48 -37.71 -25.02 15.58
C LYS A 48 -36.60 -24.04 15.94
N LEU A 49 -36.58 -22.93 15.19
CA LEU A 49 -35.81 -21.74 15.52
C LEU A 49 -36.05 -21.40 17.01
N HIS A 50 -34.97 -21.24 17.78
CA HIS A 50 -34.89 -20.97 19.24
C HIS A 50 -34.59 -22.13 20.21
N GLU A 51 -34.21 -23.33 19.75
CA GLU A 51 -33.60 -24.34 20.64
C GLU A 51 -32.07 -24.27 20.64
N ILE A 52 -31.51 -24.33 21.86
CA ILE A 52 -30.07 -24.38 22.12
C ILE A 52 -29.56 -25.73 21.61
N ALA A 53 -28.57 -25.71 20.73
CA ALA A 53 -27.91 -26.91 20.22
C ALA A 53 -27.50 -27.81 21.40
N THR A 54 -28.08 -29.00 21.45
CA THR A 54 -27.86 -29.99 22.52
C THR A 54 -26.80 -31.03 22.12
N VAL A 55 -26.13 -30.83 20.99
CA VAL A 55 -25.05 -31.70 20.51
C VAL A 55 -23.92 -30.82 19.97
N ASP A 56 -22.71 -31.09 20.44
CA ASP A 56 -21.50 -30.43 19.97
C ASP A 56 -21.23 -30.86 18.51
N LEU A 57 -21.27 -29.91 17.58
CA LEU A 57 -20.86 -30.14 16.20
C LEU A 57 -19.32 -30.10 16.15
N GLN A 58 -18.68 -31.26 16.13
CA GLN A 58 -17.23 -31.37 16.00
C GLN A 58 -16.81 -31.29 14.54
N SER A 59 -15.79 -30.46 14.26
CA SER A 59 -15.20 -30.34 12.92
C SER A 59 -14.53 -31.67 12.52
N PRO A 60 -14.94 -32.31 11.41
CA PRO A 60 -14.35 -33.59 10.99
C PRO A 60 -12.88 -33.48 10.55
N ILE A 61 -12.38 -32.26 10.30
CA ILE A 61 -11.05 -31.97 9.75
C ILE A 61 -10.47 -30.68 10.35
N ASP A 62 -9.13 -30.64 10.47
CA ASP A 62 -8.41 -29.40 10.72
C ASP A 62 -8.69 -28.43 9.58
N THR A 63 -9.27 -27.28 9.89
CA THR A 63 -9.59 -26.24 8.90
C THR A 63 -8.88 -24.96 9.29
N VAL A 64 -8.30 -24.27 8.31
CA VAL A 64 -7.73 -22.94 8.53
C VAL A 64 -8.87 -21.96 8.82
N ASP A 65 -8.79 -21.27 9.96
CA ASP A 65 -9.66 -20.14 10.25
C ASP A 65 -9.27 -18.98 9.33
N THR A 66 -10.02 -18.81 8.25
CA THR A 66 -9.76 -17.76 7.26
C THR A 66 -9.98 -16.37 7.85
N GLU A 67 -10.92 -16.19 8.78
CA GLU A 67 -11.23 -14.91 9.41
C GLU A 67 -10.14 -14.52 10.42
N ALA A 68 -9.80 -15.41 11.35
CA ALA A 68 -8.75 -15.16 12.33
C ALA A 68 -7.38 -15.03 11.67
N THR A 69 -7.10 -15.82 10.63
CA THR A 69 -5.87 -15.68 9.83
C THR A 69 -5.82 -14.33 9.10
N SER A 70 -6.94 -13.90 8.50
CA SER A 70 -7.03 -12.60 7.83
C SER A 70 -6.85 -11.44 8.81
N ALA A 71 -7.47 -11.52 9.99
CA ALA A 71 -7.34 -10.53 11.06
C ALA A 71 -5.88 -10.41 11.51
N LYS A 72 -5.19 -11.53 11.77
CA LYS A 72 -3.75 -11.52 12.12
C LYS A 72 -2.88 -10.95 11.01
N LYS A 73 -3.19 -11.23 9.74
CA LYS A 73 -2.49 -10.63 8.60
C LYS A 73 -2.68 -9.12 8.56
N GLN A 74 -3.89 -8.62 8.80
CA GLN A 74 -4.19 -7.20 8.83
C GLN A 74 -3.50 -6.48 10.01
N GLU A 75 -3.43 -7.13 11.17
CA GLU A 75 -2.69 -6.63 12.33
C GLU A 75 -1.19 -6.54 12.04
N ALA A 76 -0.61 -7.56 11.40
CA ALA A 76 0.79 -7.54 10.98
C ALA A 76 1.07 -6.43 9.95
N ILE A 77 0.18 -6.24 8.97
CA ILE A 77 0.28 -5.13 8.00
C ILE A 77 0.21 -3.77 8.70
N GLY A 78 -0.72 -3.61 9.65
CA GLY A 78 -0.91 -2.36 10.40
C GLY A 78 0.25 -2.03 11.33
N SER A 79 0.88 -3.06 11.91
CA SER A 79 2.03 -2.93 12.81
C SER A 79 3.36 -2.76 12.07
N THR A 80 3.40 -3.04 10.77
CA THR A 80 4.62 -2.89 9.97
C THR A 80 4.93 -1.42 9.69
N PRO A 81 6.09 -0.90 10.14
CA PRO A 81 6.45 0.49 9.95
C PRO A 81 6.66 0.85 8.48
N SER A 82 6.42 2.11 8.16
CA SER A 82 6.72 2.68 6.84
C SER A 82 8.23 2.67 6.57
N ALA A 83 8.60 2.30 5.34
CA ALA A 83 9.96 2.37 4.85
C ALA A 83 10.28 3.76 4.29
N TYR A 84 11.52 4.19 4.49
CA TYR A 84 12.05 5.45 3.97
C TYR A 84 13.35 5.19 3.23
N ALA A 85 13.52 5.84 2.09
CA ALA A 85 14.72 5.75 1.28
C ALA A 85 15.64 6.94 1.60
N TYR A 86 16.92 6.66 1.82
CA TYR A 86 17.97 7.66 1.96
C TYR A 86 18.90 7.58 0.76
N ASN A 87 18.95 8.63 -0.05
CA ASN A 87 19.87 8.72 -1.17
C ASN A 87 21.14 9.48 -0.78
N LYS A 88 22.14 8.75 -0.27
CA LYS A 88 23.44 9.32 0.12
C LYS A 88 24.19 9.94 -1.07
N ASN A 89 23.99 9.44 -2.28
CA ASN A 89 24.71 9.92 -3.46
C ASN A 89 24.15 11.23 -4.00
N LEU A 90 22.93 11.61 -3.59
CA LEU A 90 22.29 12.83 -4.08
C LEU A 90 23.11 14.09 -3.75
N GLY A 91 23.75 14.15 -2.58
CA GLY A 91 24.62 15.28 -2.23
C GLY A 91 25.77 15.45 -3.24
N MET A 92 26.45 14.37 -3.60
CA MET A 92 27.54 14.42 -4.59
C MET A 92 27.03 14.81 -5.99
N ILE A 93 25.86 14.30 -6.40
CA ILE A 93 25.23 14.67 -7.67
C ILE A 93 24.89 16.16 -7.69
N GLN A 94 24.42 16.74 -6.59
CA GLN A 94 24.12 18.18 -6.52
C GLN A 94 25.40 19.03 -6.55
N VAL A 95 26.50 18.54 -5.95
CA VAL A 95 27.82 19.19 -6.05
C VAL A 95 28.34 19.17 -7.49
N GLU A 96 28.21 18.06 -8.20
CA GLU A 96 28.60 17.99 -9.61
C GLU A 96 27.78 18.98 -10.45
N LYS A 97 26.47 19.03 -10.27
CA LYS A 97 25.60 19.98 -10.98
C LYS A 97 25.91 21.44 -10.67
N VAL A 98 26.27 21.77 -9.43
CA VAL A 98 26.65 23.16 -9.12
C VAL A 98 27.99 23.50 -9.79
N GLY A 99 28.93 22.57 -9.84
CA GLY A 99 30.17 22.72 -10.62
C GLY A 99 29.89 23.00 -12.10
N ASP A 100 29.02 22.21 -12.73
CA ASP A 100 28.61 22.41 -14.13
C ASP A 100 28.02 23.81 -14.39
N LEU A 101 27.27 24.36 -13.42
CA LEU A 101 26.76 25.74 -13.47
C LEU A 101 27.91 26.75 -13.48
N PHE A 102 28.84 26.65 -12.53
CA PHE A 102 29.99 27.56 -12.45
C PHE A 102 30.89 27.45 -13.68
N ASP A 103 31.11 26.25 -14.19
CA ASP A 103 31.84 26.00 -15.44
C ASP A 103 31.15 26.65 -16.65
N THR A 104 29.83 26.54 -16.73
CA THR A 104 29.03 27.20 -17.78
C THR A 104 29.17 28.72 -17.71
N ILE A 105 29.08 29.30 -16.52
CA ILE A 105 29.26 30.75 -16.29
C ILE A 105 30.69 31.18 -16.68
N SER A 106 31.69 30.42 -16.24
CA SER A 106 33.11 30.66 -16.55
C SER A 106 33.38 30.60 -18.07
N ALA A 107 32.78 29.63 -18.76
CA ALA A 107 32.89 29.51 -20.22
C ALA A 107 32.27 30.70 -20.94
N VAL A 108 31.04 31.08 -20.60
CA VAL A 108 30.35 32.23 -21.21
C VAL A 108 31.10 33.53 -20.93
N LYS A 109 31.61 33.69 -19.70
CA LYS A 109 32.42 34.84 -19.32
C LYS A 109 33.68 34.97 -20.18
N LYS A 110 34.40 33.87 -20.40
CA LYS A 110 35.62 33.83 -21.25
C LYS A 110 35.30 34.12 -22.71
N GLU A 111 34.21 33.57 -23.23
CA GLU A 111 33.77 33.75 -24.62
C GLU A 111 33.37 35.21 -24.92
N ASN A 112 32.61 35.83 -24.01
CA ASN A 112 32.14 37.20 -24.15
C ASN A 112 33.13 38.24 -23.60
N LYS A 113 34.29 37.80 -23.07
CA LYS A 113 35.33 38.65 -22.46
C LYS A 113 34.76 39.59 -21.38
N ILE A 114 33.80 39.12 -20.60
CA ILE A 114 33.13 39.92 -19.58
C ILE A 114 34.08 40.19 -18.41
N SER A 115 34.16 41.46 -18.04
CA SER A 115 34.88 41.96 -16.87
C SER A 115 33.95 42.90 -16.08
N SER A 116 34.37 43.30 -14.89
CA SER A 116 33.56 44.18 -14.02
C SER A 116 33.24 45.54 -14.64
N ASP A 117 34.02 45.98 -15.64
CA ASP A 117 33.82 47.24 -16.38
C ASP A 117 33.10 47.07 -17.73
N SER A 118 32.59 45.87 -18.05
CA SER A 118 31.90 45.60 -19.31
C SER A 118 30.61 46.40 -19.45
N ALA A 119 30.24 46.76 -20.69
CA ALA A 119 29.00 47.47 -20.95
C ALA A 119 27.79 46.60 -20.56
N GLN A 120 26.72 47.24 -20.07
CA GLN A 120 25.50 46.55 -19.67
C GLN A 120 24.93 45.64 -20.78
N GLN A 121 25.05 46.08 -22.04
CA GLN A 121 24.60 45.31 -23.20
C GLN A 121 25.34 43.97 -23.35
N ASP A 122 26.65 43.93 -23.05
CA ASP A 122 27.46 42.72 -23.11
C ASP A 122 27.11 41.77 -21.96
N ILE A 123 26.85 42.32 -20.77
CA ILE A 123 26.39 41.56 -19.59
C ILE A 123 25.04 40.90 -19.90
N ASP A 124 24.09 41.65 -20.46
CA ASP A 124 22.76 41.13 -20.80
C ASP A 124 22.83 40.02 -21.86
N ALA A 125 23.69 40.16 -22.88
CA ALA A 125 23.92 39.14 -23.90
C ALA A 125 24.56 37.86 -23.29
N ALA A 126 25.49 38.04 -22.36
CA ALA A 126 26.13 36.94 -21.66
C ALA A 126 25.12 36.19 -20.75
N ILE A 127 24.23 36.89 -20.06
CA ILE A 127 23.15 36.27 -19.27
C ILE A 127 22.20 35.48 -20.15
N ALA A 128 21.81 36.04 -21.31
CA ALA A 128 20.97 35.32 -22.26
C ALA A 128 21.65 34.03 -22.75
N SER A 129 22.97 34.07 -22.96
CA SER A 129 23.77 32.89 -23.33
C SER A 129 23.83 31.86 -22.21
N VAL A 130 24.06 32.27 -20.96
CA VAL A 130 24.01 31.36 -19.79
C VAL A 130 22.64 30.71 -19.69
N LYS A 131 21.56 31.49 -19.73
CA LYS A 131 20.19 30.96 -19.64
C LYS A 131 19.85 30.00 -20.77
N SER A 132 20.32 30.27 -21.99
CA SER A 132 20.11 29.36 -23.12
C SER A 132 20.85 28.03 -22.93
N ARG A 133 22.02 28.03 -22.29
CA ARG A 133 22.80 26.81 -22.01
C ARG A 133 22.24 26.02 -20.83
N LEU A 134 21.62 26.70 -19.88
CA LEU A 134 20.96 26.11 -18.70
C LEU A 134 19.47 25.82 -18.93
N ALA A 135 18.95 26.00 -20.15
CA ALA A 135 17.51 25.86 -20.42
C ALA A 135 16.97 24.45 -20.16
N ASP A 136 17.82 23.44 -20.33
CA ASP A 136 17.50 22.03 -20.08
C ASP A 136 17.83 21.59 -18.65
N SER A 137 18.48 22.45 -17.85
CA SER A 137 18.85 22.15 -16.47
C SER A 137 17.86 22.72 -15.46
N SER A 138 17.91 22.20 -14.23
CA SER A 138 17.08 22.69 -13.11
C SER A 138 17.43 24.13 -12.70
N ASP A 139 18.46 24.71 -13.33
CA ASP A 139 19.11 25.96 -12.94
C ASP A 139 18.51 27.17 -13.66
N ALA A 140 17.55 26.93 -14.56
CA ALA A 140 16.77 27.97 -15.25
C ALA A 140 15.99 28.90 -14.28
N HIS A 141 15.85 28.50 -13.01
CA HIS A 141 15.15 29.26 -11.97
C HIS A 141 15.99 30.33 -11.29
N LEU A 142 17.32 30.38 -11.53
CA LEU A 142 18.19 31.39 -10.92
C LEU A 142 17.83 32.80 -11.40
N SER A 143 17.81 33.73 -10.46
CA SER A 143 17.51 35.14 -10.70
C SER A 143 18.56 35.79 -11.59
N ASN A 144 18.14 36.77 -12.39
CA ASN A 144 19.06 37.57 -13.20
C ASN A 144 20.12 38.25 -12.32
N THR A 145 19.74 38.69 -11.12
CA THR A 145 20.65 39.34 -10.17
C THR A 145 21.77 38.40 -9.73
N THR A 146 21.48 37.12 -9.51
CA THR A 146 22.47 36.10 -9.17
C THR A 146 23.40 35.84 -10.35
N LEU A 147 22.86 35.68 -11.56
CA LEU A 147 23.67 35.52 -12.76
C LEU A 147 24.57 36.73 -13.04
N ILE A 148 24.08 37.96 -12.84
CA ILE A 148 24.86 39.20 -12.94
C ILE A 148 26.02 39.17 -11.94
N SER A 149 25.76 38.86 -10.68
CA SER A 149 26.78 38.85 -9.63
C SER A 149 27.89 37.85 -9.96
N LEU A 150 27.54 36.65 -10.42
CA LEU A 150 28.52 35.61 -10.74
C LEU A 150 29.31 35.91 -12.01
N ILE A 151 28.68 36.45 -13.06
CA ILE A 151 29.36 36.71 -14.33
C ILE A 151 30.31 37.91 -14.26
N THR A 152 30.02 38.88 -13.38
CA THR A 152 30.83 40.09 -13.16
C THR A 152 31.88 39.93 -12.06
N ALA A 153 31.74 38.94 -11.16
CA ALA A 153 32.73 38.58 -10.15
C ALA A 153 34.10 38.29 -10.79
N SER A 154 35.21 38.51 -10.09
CA SER A 154 36.54 38.19 -10.63
C SER A 154 36.69 36.67 -10.84
N GLY A 155 37.65 36.23 -11.68
CA GLY A 155 37.86 34.79 -11.89
C GLY A 155 38.22 34.05 -10.59
N ASN A 156 38.97 34.71 -9.71
CA ASN A 156 39.33 34.17 -8.39
C ASN A 156 38.12 34.11 -7.45
N ASP A 157 37.30 35.17 -7.42
CA ASP A 157 36.11 35.20 -6.55
C ASP A 157 35.06 34.20 -7.01
N LEU A 158 34.94 33.97 -8.33
CA LEU A 158 34.05 32.95 -8.89
C LEU A 158 34.47 31.55 -8.45
N GLN A 159 35.77 31.24 -8.49
CA GLN A 159 36.30 29.95 -8.03
C GLN A 159 36.12 29.76 -6.52
N ILE A 160 36.38 30.81 -5.72
CA ILE A 160 36.12 30.78 -4.27
C ILE A 160 34.62 30.54 -4.00
N ALA A 161 33.74 31.20 -4.75
CA ALA A 161 32.30 31.01 -4.62
C ALA A 161 31.88 29.58 -4.97
N GLU A 162 32.44 29.00 -6.03
CA GLU A 162 32.23 27.60 -6.41
C GLU A 162 32.65 26.62 -5.32
N ASP A 163 33.85 26.80 -4.76
CA ASP A 163 34.38 25.95 -3.68
C ASP A 163 33.49 26.02 -2.42
N ILE A 164 33.06 27.24 -2.05
CA ILE A 164 32.17 27.46 -0.91
C ILE A 164 30.79 26.83 -1.17
N ALA A 165 30.22 27.02 -2.36
CA ALA A 165 28.91 26.45 -2.73
C ALA A 165 28.96 24.92 -2.66
N SER A 166 29.95 24.33 -3.32
CA SER A 166 30.17 22.88 -3.39
C SER A 166 30.35 22.27 -1.99
N THR A 167 31.18 22.89 -1.15
CA THR A 167 31.41 22.43 0.22
C THR A 167 30.13 22.55 1.05
N SER A 168 29.42 23.67 0.96
CA SER A 168 28.19 23.91 1.73
C SER A 168 27.08 22.93 1.34
N ILE A 169 26.91 22.65 0.05
CA ILE A 169 25.94 21.66 -0.46
C ILE A 169 26.32 20.25 0.02
N TYR A 170 27.60 19.88 -0.10
CA TYR A 170 28.10 18.61 0.38
C TYR A 170 27.82 18.40 1.87
N GLU A 171 28.19 19.37 2.71
CA GLU A 171 27.99 19.31 4.15
C GLU A 171 26.50 19.27 4.52
N ALA A 172 25.68 20.08 3.87
CA ALA A 172 24.23 20.13 4.10
C ALA A 172 23.53 18.82 3.74
N MET A 173 23.98 18.16 2.66
CA MET A 173 23.36 16.95 2.12
C MET A 173 24.07 15.64 2.48
N ASN A 174 25.16 15.70 3.27
CA ASN A 174 25.86 14.51 3.76
C ASN A 174 25.02 13.71 4.78
N ASP A 175 24.11 14.40 5.46
CA ASP A 175 23.14 13.81 6.39
C ASP A 175 21.75 13.66 5.75
N LYS A 176 20.84 12.99 6.47
CA LYS A 176 19.44 12.83 6.05
C LYS A 176 18.71 14.17 6.11
N VAL A 177 18.27 14.65 4.96
CA VAL A 177 17.43 15.84 4.78
C VAL A 177 16.06 15.39 4.34
N GLY A 178 15.10 15.43 5.27
CA GLY A 178 13.68 15.24 4.97
C GLY A 178 13.01 16.55 4.55
N TRP A 179 11.82 16.47 3.96
CA TRP A 179 11.04 17.65 3.55
C TRP A 179 10.77 18.63 4.69
N ASN A 180 10.51 18.13 5.91
CA ASN A 180 10.25 18.96 7.09
C ASN A 180 11.50 19.69 7.61
N ASP A 181 12.69 19.18 7.28
CA ASP A 181 13.97 19.73 7.72
C ASP A 181 14.65 20.59 6.64
N LEU A 182 14.15 20.55 5.40
CA LEU A 182 14.80 21.14 4.23
C LEU A 182 15.10 22.63 4.43
N GLU A 183 14.08 23.41 4.80
CA GLU A 183 14.22 24.85 5.04
C GLU A 183 15.22 25.16 6.17
N ARG A 184 15.22 24.34 7.23
CA ARG A 184 16.16 24.50 8.34
C ARG A 184 17.60 24.23 7.90
N VAL A 185 17.80 23.21 7.04
CA VAL A 185 19.12 22.84 6.51
C VAL A 185 19.63 23.91 5.54
N GLN A 186 18.77 24.41 4.64
CA GLN A 186 19.07 25.52 3.73
C GLN A 186 19.50 26.78 4.50
N ASN A 187 18.69 27.22 5.47
CA ASN A 187 19.01 28.37 6.32
C ASN A 187 20.31 28.19 7.11
N LYS A 188 20.62 26.98 7.58
CA LYS A 188 21.88 26.68 8.28
C LYS A 188 23.08 26.81 7.33
N ALA A 189 22.97 26.30 6.11
CA ALA A 189 24.02 26.41 5.09
C ALA A 189 24.25 27.89 4.73
N ALA A 190 23.18 28.64 4.51
CA ALA A 190 23.20 30.09 4.26
C ALA A 190 23.90 30.88 5.37
N ALA A 191 23.58 30.56 6.64
CA ALA A 191 24.19 31.21 7.79
C ALA A 191 25.67 30.84 7.99
N SER A 192 26.12 29.72 7.40
CA SER A 192 27.51 29.25 7.48
C SER A 192 28.41 29.88 6.41
N LEU A 193 27.84 30.66 5.48
CA LEU A 193 28.61 31.36 4.45
C LEU A 193 29.58 32.38 5.07
N PRO A 194 30.88 32.36 4.70
CA PRO A 194 31.89 33.20 5.32
C PRO A 194 31.75 34.67 4.90
N SER A 195 31.18 35.48 5.80
CA SER A 195 30.97 36.92 5.59
C SER A 195 32.25 37.75 5.41
N SER A 196 33.40 37.24 5.86
CA SER A 196 34.70 37.91 5.69
C SER A 196 35.30 37.72 4.29
N VAL A 197 34.85 36.70 3.55
CA VAL A 197 35.37 36.36 2.22
C VAL A 197 34.41 36.84 1.13
N LEU A 198 33.11 36.79 1.41
CA LEU A 198 32.06 37.08 0.44
C LEU A 198 31.50 38.49 0.64
N ASN A 199 31.38 39.26 -0.46
CA ASN A 199 30.61 40.49 -0.44
C ASN A 199 29.09 40.19 -0.36
N ASP A 200 28.27 41.21 -0.09
CA ASP A 200 26.82 41.03 0.09
C ASP A 200 26.11 40.51 -1.16
N GLU A 201 26.58 40.84 -2.36
CA GLU A 201 25.99 40.42 -3.63
C GLU A 201 26.27 38.93 -3.90
N THR A 202 27.54 38.53 -3.80
CA THR A 202 27.97 37.13 -3.94
C THR A 202 27.35 36.26 -2.85
N ARG A 203 27.21 36.77 -1.62
CA ARG A 203 26.53 36.02 -0.55
C ARG A 203 25.05 35.79 -0.87
N ARG A 204 24.34 36.77 -1.43
CA ARG A 204 22.94 36.60 -1.86
C ARG A 204 22.83 35.62 -3.04
N ALA A 205 23.74 35.73 -4.00
CA ALA A 205 23.83 34.81 -5.13
C ALA A 205 24.05 33.36 -4.68
N LEU A 206 25.01 33.15 -3.76
CA LEU A 206 25.26 31.84 -3.17
C LEU A 206 24.08 31.33 -2.35
N ASN A 207 23.39 32.18 -1.60
CA ASN A 207 22.20 31.77 -0.86
C ASN A 207 21.13 31.19 -1.80
N GLU A 208 20.87 31.86 -2.92
CA GLU A 208 19.92 31.37 -3.92
C GLU A 208 20.36 30.04 -4.55
N ILE A 209 21.66 29.87 -4.80
CA ILE A 209 22.23 28.59 -5.25
C ILE A 209 22.02 27.51 -4.17
N LEU A 210 22.32 27.78 -2.91
CA LEU A 210 22.11 26.80 -1.84
C LEU A 210 20.65 26.37 -1.75
N ASP A 211 19.71 27.32 -1.83
CA ASP A 211 18.27 27.02 -1.82
C ASP A 211 17.84 26.17 -3.02
N ALA A 212 18.43 26.40 -4.20
CA ALA A 212 18.09 25.65 -5.42
C ALA A 212 18.66 24.22 -5.43
N TYR A 213 19.90 24.03 -4.94
CA TYR A 213 20.61 22.75 -5.05
C TYR A 213 20.46 21.85 -3.83
N ILE A 214 20.28 22.41 -2.63
CA ILE A 214 20.00 21.63 -1.43
C ILE A 214 18.57 21.11 -1.53
N THR A 215 18.43 19.79 -1.63
CA THR A 215 17.14 19.10 -1.83
C THR A 215 16.95 17.96 -0.84
N ALA A 216 15.70 17.55 -0.63
CA ALA A 216 15.40 16.43 0.26
C ALA A 216 15.98 15.12 -0.30
N ASN A 217 16.84 14.47 0.48
CA ASN A 217 17.48 13.20 0.15
C ASN A 217 16.92 12.01 0.98
N TYR A 218 15.96 12.28 1.87
CA TYR A 218 15.30 11.29 2.70
C TYR A 218 13.78 11.40 2.57
N SER A 219 13.16 10.39 1.95
CA SER A 219 11.72 10.42 1.63
C SER A 219 11.05 9.07 1.81
N PHE A 220 9.72 9.10 1.91
CA PHE A 220 8.90 7.89 2.05
C PHE A 220 8.98 7.03 0.79
N ASP A 221 9.26 5.74 0.97
CA ASP A 221 9.28 4.78 -0.11
C ASP A 221 7.98 3.93 -0.08
N ALA A 222 7.05 4.28 -0.96
CA ALA A 222 5.78 3.59 -1.09
C ALA A 222 5.94 2.13 -1.53
N ASN A 223 6.92 1.85 -2.40
CA ASN A 223 7.14 0.52 -2.94
C ASN A 223 7.76 -0.40 -1.89
N ALA A 224 8.83 0.06 -1.21
CA ALA A 224 9.45 -0.68 -0.11
C ALA A 224 8.47 -0.89 1.05
N THR A 225 7.67 0.13 1.39
CA THR A 225 6.63 -0.01 2.43
C THR A 225 5.59 -1.06 2.07
N LYS A 226 5.11 -1.05 0.81
CA LYS A 226 4.14 -2.03 0.33
C LYS A 226 4.74 -3.44 0.33
N GLN A 227 5.99 -3.59 -0.11
CA GLN A 227 6.69 -4.86 -0.10
C GLN A 227 6.86 -5.40 1.33
N ASN A 228 7.36 -4.57 2.27
CA ASN A 228 7.50 -4.95 3.67
C ASN A 228 6.17 -5.40 4.28
N LYS A 229 5.08 -4.68 3.99
CA LYS A 229 3.73 -5.04 4.43
C LYS A 229 3.25 -6.36 3.83
N GLN A 230 3.55 -6.63 2.56
CA GLN A 230 3.21 -7.90 1.91
C GLN A 230 4.02 -9.06 2.49
N GLU A 231 5.31 -8.88 2.75
CA GLU A 231 6.16 -9.88 3.38
C GLU A 231 5.71 -10.16 4.82
N ALA A 232 5.38 -9.13 5.60
CA ALA A 232 4.80 -9.29 6.93
C ALA A 232 3.52 -10.12 6.89
N ALA A 233 2.60 -9.84 5.95
CA ALA A 233 1.38 -10.62 5.78
C ALA A 233 1.62 -12.07 5.34
N ARG A 234 2.70 -12.34 4.57
CA ARG A 234 3.09 -13.70 4.15
C ARG A 234 3.72 -14.50 5.28
N ASN A 235 4.43 -13.84 6.19
CA ASN A 235 5.08 -14.46 7.34
C ASN A 235 4.12 -14.73 8.51
N VAL A 236 2.85 -14.30 8.42
CA VAL A 236 1.83 -14.65 9.42
C VAL A 236 1.37 -16.08 9.19
N ASP A 237 1.61 -16.93 10.19
CA ASP A 237 1.11 -18.31 10.21
C ASP A 237 -0.42 -18.35 10.18
N ASN A 238 -0.95 -19.35 9.47
CA ASN A 238 -2.38 -19.60 9.44
C ASN A 238 -2.86 -20.05 10.82
N VAL A 239 -3.97 -19.48 11.28
CA VAL A 239 -4.67 -19.94 12.48
C VAL A 239 -5.42 -21.21 12.10
N VAL A 240 -5.02 -22.34 12.68
CA VAL A 240 -5.67 -23.64 12.45
C VAL A 240 -6.66 -23.88 13.57
N ILE A 241 -7.89 -24.24 13.21
CA ILE A 241 -8.89 -24.75 14.15
C ILE A 241 -8.62 -26.25 14.26
N HIS A 242 -8.17 -26.69 15.43
CA HIS A 242 -7.86 -28.10 15.67
C HIS A 242 -9.14 -28.90 15.93
N GLN A 243 -9.13 -30.17 15.53
CA GLN A 243 -10.22 -31.12 15.82
C GLN A 243 -10.57 -31.14 17.33
N GLY A 244 -11.83 -30.82 17.67
CA GLY A 244 -12.35 -30.83 19.04
C GLY A 244 -12.37 -29.48 19.77
N GLU A 245 -11.96 -28.38 19.14
CA GLU A 245 -11.99 -27.04 19.73
C GLU A 245 -13.40 -26.40 19.72
N VAL A 246 -13.82 -25.81 20.85
CA VAL A 246 -15.17 -25.26 21.04
C VAL A 246 -15.28 -23.86 20.44
N LEU A 247 -16.00 -23.72 19.33
CA LEU A 247 -16.09 -22.48 18.57
C LEU A 247 -16.95 -21.38 19.23
N VAL A 248 -17.85 -21.73 20.15
CA VAL A 248 -18.71 -20.75 20.83
C VAL A 248 -18.95 -21.17 22.28
N LYS A 249 -18.50 -20.39 23.26
CA LYS A 249 -19.02 -20.50 24.63
C LYS A 249 -20.43 -19.91 24.67
N LYS A 250 -21.38 -20.65 25.26
CA LYS A 250 -22.75 -20.18 25.55
C LYS A 250 -22.75 -18.72 26.00
N GLY A 251 -23.31 -17.82 25.19
CA GLY A 251 -23.74 -16.49 25.64
C GLY A 251 -23.22 -15.24 24.92
N ASN A 252 -22.36 -15.31 23.89
CA ASN A 252 -21.91 -14.08 23.20
C ASN A 252 -22.40 -13.96 21.75
N TRP A 253 -22.89 -12.77 21.45
CA TRP A 253 -23.58 -12.35 20.23
C TRP A 253 -22.57 -11.94 19.13
N SER A 254 -22.78 -12.42 17.90
CA SER A 254 -22.02 -12.01 16.71
C SER A 254 -22.78 -10.90 15.96
N PRO A 255 -22.17 -9.75 15.62
CA PRO A 255 -22.83 -8.73 14.81
C PRO A 255 -22.93 -9.17 13.35
N MET A 256 -24.14 -9.11 12.81
CA MET A 256 -24.44 -9.37 11.40
C MET A 256 -23.73 -8.39 10.46
N ILE A 257 -23.22 -8.98 9.39
CA ILE A 257 -23.01 -8.52 7.99
C ILE A 257 -23.82 -7.28 7.60
#